data_AF-A0A1G0DNW0-F1
#
_entry.id   AF-A0A1G0DNW0-F1
#
_cell.length_a   1.000
_cell.length_b   1.000
_cell.length_c   1.000
_cell.angle_alpha   90.00
_cell.angle_beta   90.00
_cell.angle_gamma   90.00
#
_symmetry.space_group_name_H-M   'P 1'
#
loop_
_entity.id
_entity.type
_entity.pdbx_description
1 polymer ?
#
loop_
_entity_poly.entity_id
_entity_poly.type
_entity_poly.pdbx_seq_one_letter_code
_entity_poly.pdbx_strand_id
1 'polypeptide(L)' 'MDRQYVDTVRLLLAVAPVIFESPHFALKGGTALNLFVQDLPRLSVDIDVVFTAAFRAYV' A
#
# COMPACT_ATOMS: atom_id res chain seq x y z
N MET A 1 -0.28 -9.80 -19.50
CA MET A 1 -0.57 -9.75 -18.05
C MET A 1 -1.70 -10.69 -17.77
N ASP A 2 -1.57 -11.55 -16.75
CA ASP A 2 -2.65 -12.44 -16.32
C ASP A 2 -3.85 -11.60 -15.88
N ARG A 3 -5.06 -12.01 -16.28
CA ARG A 3 -6.30 -11.32 -15.91
C ARG A 3 -6.50 -11.31 -14.40
N GLN A 4 -6.08 -12.39 -13.72
CA GLN A 4 -6.17 -12.48 -12.27
C GLN A 4 -5.36 -11.38 -11.58
N TYR A 5 -4.14 -11.08 -12.05
CA TYR A 5 -3.32 -10.01 -11.46
C TYR A 5 -3.92 -8.62 -11.70
N VAL A 6 -4.51 -8.39 -12.87
CA VAL A 6 -5.19 -7.12 -13.16
C VAL A 6 -6.39 -6.91 -12.24
N ASP A 7 -7.19 -7.95 -12.01
CA ASP A 7 -8.34 -7.87 -11.12
C ASP A 7 -7.91 -7.70 -9.65
N THR A 8 -6.81 -8.32 -9.22
CA THR A 8 -6.20 -8.07 -7.90
C THR A 8 -5.75 -6.62 -7.75
N VAL A 9 -5.09 -6.04 -8.76
CA VAL A 9 -4.67 -4.62 -8.72
C VAL A 9 -5.87 -3.69 -8.64
N ARG A 10 -6.95 -3.98 -9.39
CA ARG A 10 -8.19 -3.20 -9.31
C ARG A 10 -8.79 -3.25 -7.91
N LEU A 11 -8.82 -4.42 -7.29
CA LEU A 11 -9.29 -4.57 -5.91
C LEU A 11 -8.40 -3.81 -4.92
N LEU A 12 -7.08 -3.91 -5.07
CA LEU A 12 -6.11 -3.18 -4.25
C LEU A 12 -6.38 -1.67 -4.32
N LEU A 13 -6.50 -1.11 -5.53
CA LEU A 13 -6.77 0.31 -5.72
C LEU A 13 -8.13 0.75 -5.16
N ALA A 14 -9.13 -0.14 -5.19
CA ALA A 14 -10.44 0.14 -4.60
C ALA A 14 -10.42 0.14 -3.06
N VAL A 15 -9.63 -0.74 -2.44
CA VAL A 15 -9.57 -0.91 -0.97
C VAL A 15 -8.56 0.05 -0.32
N ALA A 16 -7.49 0.45 -1.03
CA ALA A 16 -6.43 1.29 -0.48
C ALA A 16 -6.95 2.58 0.19
N PRO A 17 -7.89 3.36 -0.39
CA PRO A 17 -8.42 4.56 0.27
C PRO A 17 -9.03 4.26 1.65
N VAL A 18 -9.77 3.17 1.78
CA VAL A 18 -10.41 2.74 3.03
C VAL A 18 -9.37 2.40 4.11
N ILE A 19 -8.26 1.76 3.74
CA ILE A 19 -7.16 1.46 4.67
C ILE A 19 -6.52 2.75 5.19
N PHE A 20 -6.31 3.73 4.30
CA PHE A 20 -5.61 4.98 4.59
C PHE A 20 -6.54 6.10 5.11
N GLU A 21 -7.83 5.84 5.31
CA GLU A 21 -8.70 6.67 6.17
C GLU A 21 -8.20 6.67 7.62
N SER A 22 -7.56 5.58 8.05
CA SER A 22 -6.90 5.52 9.36
C SER A 22 -5.58 6.31 9.33
N PRO A 23 -5.39 7.28 10.25
CA PRO A 23 -4.12 8.02 10.34
C PRO A 23 -2.98 7.15 10.91
N HIS A 24 -3.28 5.93 11.36
CA HIS A 24 -2.32 5.04 11.97
C HIS A 24 -1.56 4.17 10.98
N PHE A 25 -1.91 4.20 9.69
CA PHE A 25 -1.22 3.40 8.68
C PHE A 25 -0.51 4.31 7.68
N ALA A 26 0.77 4.04 7.45
CA ALA A 26 1.51 4.57 6.32
C ALA A 26 1.85 3.44 5.35
N LEU A 27 1.67 3.69 4.05
CA LEU A 27 2.09 2.76 2.99
C LEU A 27 3.62 2.67 2.96
N LYS A 28 4.16 1.45 2.82
CA LYS A 28 5.61 1.23 2.67
C LYS A 28 5.93 0.22 1.57
N GLY A 29 7.22 -0.05 1.39
CA GLY A 29 7.71 -1.16 0.57
C GLY A 29 7.60 -0.94 -0.93
N GLY A 30 7.65 -2.04 -1.68
CA GLY A 30 7.70 -2.03 -3.14
C GLY A 30 6.42 -1.47 -3.79
N THR A 31 5.27 -1.58 -3.13
CA THR A 31 4.01 -1.00 -3.60
C THR A 31 4.00 0.52 -3.48
N ALA A 32 4.51 1.09 -2.38
CA ALA A 32 4.66 2.53 -2.25
C ALA A 32 5.53 3.12 -3.36
N LEU A 33 6.67 2.46 -3.63
CA LEU A 33 7.60 2.89 -4.68
C LEU A 33 6.94 2.84 -6.07
N ASN A 34 6.26 1.75 -6.39
CA ASN A 34 5.65 1.55 -7.71
C ASN A 34 4.51 2.53 -8.00
N LEU A 35 3.69 2.85 -6.99
CA LEU A 35 2.51 3.68 -7.18
C LEU A 35 2.79 5.18 -7.11
N PHE A 36 3.77 5.61 -6.31
CA PHE A 36 3.93 7.03 -5.95
C PHE A 36 5.32 7.62 -6.22
N VAL A 37 6.36 6.80 -6.42
CA VAL A 37 7.75 7.31 -6.55
C VAL A 37 8.30 7.08 -7.94
N GLN A 38 8.11 5.89 -8.50
CA GLN A 38 8.69 5.50 -9.78
C GLN A 38 7.75 4.54 -10.51
N ASP A 39 7.53 4.81 -11.80
CA ASP A 39 6.82 3.91 -12.69
C ASP A 39 7.72 2.71 -13.03
N LEU A 40 7.56 1.62 -12.26
CA LEU A 40 8.34 0.41 -12.45
C LEU A 40 7.55 -0.54 -13.35
N PRO A 41 8.19 -1.29 -14.26
CA PRO A 41 7.49 -2.14 -15.23
C PRO A 41 6.97 -3.44 -14.58
N ARG A 42 6.17 -3.34 -13.52
CA ARG A 42 5.52 -4.44 -12.79
C ARG A 42 4.18 -4.02 -12.21
N LEU A 43 3.34 -5.00 -11.92
CA LEU A 43 2.15 -4.79 -11.08
C LEU A 43 2.52 -4.91 -9.59
N SER A 44 1.83 -4.16 -8.75
CA SER A 44 1.86 -4.30 -7.30
C SER A 44 0.55 -4.89 -6.83
N VAL A 45 0.60 -6.03 -6.14
CA VAL A 45 -0.58 -6.80 -5.71
C VAL A 45 -0.73 -6.89 -4.20
N ASP A 46 0.32 -6.51 -3.45
CA ASP A 46 0.35 -6.49 -2.00
C ASP A 46 0.18 -5.06 -1.46
N ILE A 47 -0.47 -4.92 -0.30
CA ILE A 47 -0.48 -3.66 0.47
C ILE A 47 0.33 -3.87 1.74
N ASP A 48 1.54 -3.31 1.76
CA ASP A 48 2.37 -3.25 2.94
C ASP A 48 2.14 -1.94 3.71
N VAL A 49 1.72 -2.04 4.97
CA VAL A 49 1.59 -0.87 5.86
C VAL A 49 2.53 -0.95 7.05
N VAL A 50 2.89 0.22 7.59
CA VAL A 50 3.51 0.38 8.90
C VAL A 50 2.56 1.12 9.81
N PHE A 51 2.47 0.68 11.07
CA PHE A 51 1.69 1.37 12.09
C PHE A 51 2.47 2.59 12.60
N THR A 52 1.87 3.77 12.52
CA THR A 52 2.52 5.07 12.79
C THR A 52 2.13 5.68 14.13
N ALA A 53 1.20 5.07 14.89
CA ALA A 53 0.83 5.62 16.18
C ALA A 53 2.07 5.66 17.08
N ALA A 54 2.41 6.87 17.54
CA ALA A 54 3.64 7.16 18.24
C ALA A 54 3.90 6.12 19.33
N PHE A 55 5.04 5.44 19.23
CA PHE A 55 5.64 4.77 20.37
C PHE A 55 5.95 5.88 21.39
N ARG A 56 5.00 6.18 22.28
CA ARG A 56 5.33 6.87 23.52
C ARG A 56 6.16 5.86 24.30
N ALA A 57 7.46 5.88 24.04
CA ALA A 57 8.42 5.36 24.98
C ALA A 57 8.18 6.15 26.27
N TYR A 58 7.42 5.56 27.19
CA TYR A 58 7.52 5.91 28.58
C TYR A 58 8.95 5.52 28.96
N VAL A 59 9.81 6.54 29.01
CA VAL A 59 11.10 6.48 29.69
C VAL A 59 10.85 6.19 31.16
#